data_AF-A0A7X7YE78-F1
#
_entry.id   AF-A0A7X7YE78-F1
#
_cell.length_a   1.000
_cell.length_b   1.000
_cell.length_c   1.000
_cell.angle_alpha   90.00
_cell.angle_beta   90.00
_cell.angle_gamma   90.00
#
_symmetry.space_group_name_H-M   'P 1'
#
loop_
_entity.id
_entity.type
_entity.pdbx_description
1 polymer ?
#
loop_
_entity_poly.entity_id
_entity_poly.type
_entity_poly.pdbx_seq_one_letter_code
_entity_poly.pdbx_strand_id
1 'polypeptide(L)' 'RHRLGAADVLDRDAVVRNVRRRGGQAVAIPEETDILTTVRACLRPNDVVICMSSGDFGGLPRHLLELLRDER' A
#
# COMPACT_ATOMS: atom_id res chain seq x y z
N ARG A 1 -5.03 -21.38 -2.92
CA ARG A 1 -5.21 -19.92 -3.13
C ARG A 1 -5.38 -19.69 -4.63
N HIS A 2 -6.56 -19.27 -5.09
CA HIS A 2 -6.81 -19.06 -6.52
C HIS A 2 -6.34 -17.66 -6.93
N ARG A 3 -5.53 -17.55 -7.99
CA ARG A 3 -5.12 -16.26 -8.56
C ARG A 3 -6.19 -15.82 -9.55
N LEU A 4 -6.69 -14.60 -9.38
CA LEU A 4 -7.67 -14.01 -10.30
C LEU A 4 -7.08 -13.92 -11.71
N GLY A 5 -7.91 -14.16 -12.73
CA GLY A 5 -7.55 -13.90 -14.11
C GLY A 5 -7.44 -12.39 -14.36
N ALA A 6 -6.74 -11.99 -15.42
CA ALA A 6 -6.52 -10.57 -15.72
C ALA A 6 -7.82 -9.74 -15.84
N ALA A 7 -8.89 -10.35 -16.35
CA ALA A 7 -10.20 -9.70 -16.47
C ALA A 7 -10.92 -9.48 -15.12
N ASP A 8 -10.54 -10.24 -14.08
CA ASP A 8 -11.15 -10.19 -12.75
C ASP A 8 -10.33 -9.31 -11.77
N VAL A 9 -9.13 -8.88 -12.16
CA VAL A 9 -8.30 -7.96 -11.37
C VAL A 9 -8.76 -6.53 -11.59
N LEU A 10 -8.80 -5.74 -10.50
CA LEU A 10 -9.10 -4.31 -10.58
C LEU A 10 -8.00 -3.54 -11.33
N ASP A 11 -8.41 -2.67 -12.25
CA ASP A 11 -7.52 -1.63 -12.81
C ASP A 11 -7.14 -0.64 -11.70
N ARG A 12 -5.87 -0.68 -11.31
CA ARG A 12 -5.30 0.14 -10.23
C ARG A 12 -5.40 1.64 -10.52
N ASP A 13 -5.19 2.05 -11.77
CA ASP A 13 -5.24 3.45 -12.17
C ASP A 13 -6.69 3.96 -12.17
N ALA A 14 -7.64 3.12 -12.61
CA ALA A 14 -9.06 3.44 -12.50
C ALA A 14 -9.49 3.59 -11.04
N VAL A 15 -9.01 2.73 -10.13
CA VAL A 15 -9.28 2.86 -8.69
C VAL A 15 -8.73 4.19 -8.15
N VAL A 16 -7.47 4.53 -8.44
CA VAL A 16 -6.87 5.80 -8.00
C VAL A 16 -7.64 7.01 -8.52
N ARG A 17 -7.97 7.05 -9.83
CA ARG A 17 -8.79 8.13 -10.41
C ARG A 17 -10.13 8.25 -9.71
N ASN A 18 -10.79 7.14 -9.40
CA ASN A 18 -12.09 7.10 -8.74
C ASN A 18 -12.05 7.58 -7.28
N VAL A 19 -10.98 7.30 -6.54
CA VAL A 19 -10.78 7.80 -5.17
C VAL A 19 -10.54 9.31 -5.20
N ARG A 20 -9.65 9.78 -6.08
CA ARG A 20 -9.32 11.21 -6.24
C ARG A 20 -10.54 12.04 -6.65
N ARG A 21 -11.34 11.54 -7.59
CA ARG A 21 -12.59 12.22 -8.02
C ARG A 21 -13.59 12.42 -6.87
N ARG A 22 -13.54 11.60 -5.83
CA ARG A 22 -14.40 11.71 -4.63
C ARG A 22 -13.76 12.53 -3.51
N GLY A 23 -12.64 13.21 -3.78
CA GLY A 23 -11.91 14.02 -2.80
C GLY A 23 -10.92 13.25 -1.93
N GLY A 24 -10.74 11.94 -2.16
CA GLY A 24 -9.75 11.14 -1.44
C GLY A 24 -8.33 11.29 -2.01
N GLN A 25 -7.33 10.87 -1.23
CA GLN A 25 -5.94 10.77 -1.67
C GLN A 25 -5.57 9.32 -1.95
N ALA A 26 -5.00 9.04 -3.12
CA ALA A 26 -4.57 7.70 -3.51
C ALA A 26 -3.40 7.77 -4.50
N VAL A 27 -2.54 6.76 -4.45
CA VAL A 27 -1.40 6.55 -5.36
C VAL A 27 -1.33 5.06 -5.70
N ALA A 28 -1.09 4.74 -6.98
CA ALA A 28 -0.68 3.41 -7.40
C ALA A 28 0.85 3.37 -7.45
N ILE A 29 1.45 2.50 -6.66
CA ILE A 29 2.91 2.32 -6.59
C ILE A 29 3.32 1.27 -7.64
N PRO A 30 4.21 1.57 -8.60
CA PRO A 30 4.68 0.58 -9.57
C PRO A 30 5.26 -0.67 -8.89
N GLU A 31 5.16 -1.85 -9.53
CA GLU A 31 5.54 -3.12 -8.89
C GLU A 31 7.03 -3.19 -8.57
N GLU A 32 7.85 -2.53 -9.38
CA GLU A 32 9.30 -2.40 -9.23
C GLU A 32 9.73 -1.39 -8.16
N THR A 33 8.80 -0.61 -7.61
CA THR A 33 9.09 0.40 -6.59
C THR A 33 9.04 -0.20 -5.19
N ASP A 34 9.97 0.19 -4.33
CA ASP A 34 9.91 -0.17 -2.92
C ASP A 34 8.73 0.52 -2.21
N ILE A 35 7.70 -0.28 -1.93
CA ILE A 35 6.51 0.14 -1.20
C ILE A 35 6.85 0.59 0.22
N LEU A 36 7.89 0.04 0.86
CA LEU A 36 8.25 0.38 2.24
C LEU A 36 8.74 1.83 2.34
N THR A 37 9.67 2.21 1.46
CA THR A 37 10.16 3.59 1.33
C THR A 37 9.02 4.57 1.03
N THR A 38 8.11 4.18 0.13
CA THR A 38 6.97 5.02 -0.25
C THR A 38 6.02 5.25 0.92
N VAL A 39 5.66 4.19 1.65
CA VAL A 39 4.80 4.30 2.83
C VAL A 39 5.48 5.17 3.88
N ARG A 40 6.76 4.94 4.17
CA ARG A 40 7.52 5.70 5.18
C ARG A 40 7.50 7.21 4.94
N ALA A 41 7.62 7.64 3.69
CA ALA A 41 7.59 9.05 3.32
C ALA A 41 6.22 9.72 3.58
N CYS A 42 5.15 8.94 3.69
CA CYS A 42 3.81 9.44 3.98
C CYS A 42 3.49 9.51 5.48
N LEU A 43 4.26 8.84 6.34
CA LEU A 43 3.96 8.71 7.76
C LEU A 43 4.43 9.93 8.58
N ARG A 44 3.64 10.23 9.61
CA ARG A 44 3.94 11.21 10.65
C ARG A 44 3.85 10.55 12.03
N PRO A 45 4.50 11.13 13.06
CA PRO A 45 4.30 10.67 14.43
C PRO A 45 2.82 10.63 14.79
N ASN A 46 2.40 9.55 15.47
CA ASN A 46 1.03 9.25 15.89
C ASN A 46 0.05 8.84 14.78
N ASP A 47 0.50 8.64 13.54
CA ASP A 47 -0.34 8.02 12.51
C ASP A 47 -0.68 6.56 12.86
N VAL A 48 -1.90 6.14 12.52
CA VAL A 48 -2.32 4.74 12.56
C VAL A 48 -2.37 4.22 11.14
N VAL A 49 -1.59 3.17 10.85
CA VAL A 49 -1.48 2.58 9.51
C VAL A 49 -2.18 1.23 9.46
N ILE A 50 -3.02 1.04 8.44
CA ILE A 50 -3.67 -0.24 8.17
C ILE A 50 -3.07 -0.83 6.89
N CYS A 51 -2.34 -1.93 7.03
CA CYS A 51 -1.91 -2.74 5.88
C CYS A 51 -2.96 -3.82 5.62
N MET A 52 -3.66 -3.73 4.49
CA MET A 52 -4.72 -4.68 4.12
C MET A 52 -4.35 -5.40 2.82
N SER A 53 -4.31 -6.72 2.89
CA SER A 53 -4.11 -7.61 1.75
C SER A 53 -4.86 -8.90 2.00
N SER A 54 -5.24 -9.59 0.93
CA SER A 54 -5.74 -10.96 1.07
C SER A 54 -4.62 -11.93 1.46
N GLY A 55 -3.33 -11.54 1.41
CA GLY A 55 -2.16 -12.40 1.58
C GLY A 55 -1.06 -11.86 2.48
N ASP A 56 0.15 -12.41 2.33
CA ASP A 56 1.32 -12.03 3.13
C ASP A 56 1.79 -10.60 2.87
N PHE A 57 1.40 -10.04 1.71
CA PHE A 57 1.73 -8.68 1.27
C PHE A 57 3.24 -8.42 1.28
N GLY A 58 4.02 -9.44 0.92
CA GLY A 58 5.50 -9.38 0.96
C GLY A 58 6.07 -9.12 2.35
N GLY A 59 5.30 -9.37 3.42
CA GLY A 59 5.73 -9.09 4.79
C GLY A 59 5.70 -7.61 5.18
N LEU A 60 5.14 -6.71 4.34
CA LEU A 60 5.14 -5.26 4.55
C LEU A 60 4.81 -4.81 5.99
N PRO A 61 3.78 -5.36 6.67
CA PRO A 61 3.46 -4.91 8.04
C PRO A 61 4.62 -5.15 9.02
N ARG A 62 5.37 -6.24 8.86
CA ARG A 62 6.49 -6.58 9.75
C ARG A 62 7.70 -5.70 9.47
N HIS A 63 8.08 -5.55 8.20
CA HIS A 63 9.19 -4.69 7.80
C HIS A 63 8.93 -3.22 8.17
N LEU A 64 7.69 -2.74 8.04
CA LEU A 64 7.32 -1.39 8.47
C LEU A 64 7.46 -1.21 9.98
N LEU A 65 7.04 -2.19 10.78
CA LEU A 65 7.19 -2.14 12.23
C LEU A 65 8.66 -2.18 12.67
N GLU A 66 9.49 -2.97 12.01
CA GLU A 66 10.94 -3.01 12.26
C GLU A 66 11.58 -1.65 11.96
N LEU A 67 11.33 -1.10 10.77
CA LEU A 67 11.81 0.23 10.36
C LEU A 67 11.42 1.32 11.37
N LEU A 68 10.17 1.36 11.83
CA LEU A 68 9.69 2.38 12.77
C LEU A 68 10.21 2.19 14.21
N ARG A 69 10.65 0.98 14.58
CA ARG A 69 11.25 0.72 15.91
C ARG A 69 12.69 1.21 15.97
N ASP A 70 13.43 1.08 14.87
CA ASP A 70 14.84 1.46 14.78
C ASP A 70 15.05 2.98 14.71
N GLU A 71 14.00 3.75 14.41
CA GLU A 71 14.01 5.22 14.43
C GLU A 71 13.89 5.84 15.84
N ARG A 72 13.82 5.01 16.88
CA ARG A 72 13.67 5.43 18.27
C ARG A 72 14.97 5.63 19.02
#